data_AF-A0A7L2RJ12-F1
#
_entry.id   AF-A0A7L2RJ12-F1
#
_cell.length_a   1.000
_cell.length_b   1.000
_cell.length_c   1.000
_cell.angle_alpha   90.00
_cell.angle_beta   90.00
_cell.angle_gamma   90.00
#
_symmetry.space_group_name_H-M   'P 1'
#
loop_
_entity.id
_entity.type
_entity.pdbx_description
1 polymer ?
#
loop_
_entity_poly.entity_id
_entity_poly.type
_entity_poly.pdbx_seq_one_letter_code
_entity_poly.pdbx_strand_id
1 'polypeptide(L)'
;EDLLVLRKTVKSFLAVCQQCLSNVNTPVKEQAFMLLCDLLMIFSHQLMTGGREGLQPLVFNPDSGLQSELLSFVMDHVFIDQDDENQSMEGDEEDEANKIEALHKRRNLLAAFSKLIIYDIVDMHAAADIFKHYMKYYNDYGDIIKETLSKTRQIDKIQCAKTLILSLQQV
;
A
#
# COMPACT_ATOMS: atom_id res chain seq x y z
N GLU A 1 15.94 28.48 -1.00
CA GLU A 1 14.76 28.87 -1.79
C GLU A 1 14.22 27.68 -2.59
N ASP A 2 15.09 26.99 -3.35
CA ASP A 2 14.72 25.83 -4.17
C ASP A 2 14.05 24.67 -3.42
N LEU A 3 14.49 24.35 -2.19
CA LEU A 3 13.86 23.30 -1.37
C LEU A 3 12.40 23.62 -1.01
N LEU A 4 12.06 24.90 -0.81
CA LEU A 4 10.69 25.32 -0.52
C LEU A 4 9.82 25.23 -1.78
N VAL A 5 10.38 25.58 -2.93
CA VAL A 5 9.73 25.42 -4.23
C VAL A 5 9.44 23.94 -4.50
N LEU A 6 10.45 23.08 -4.32
CA LEU A 6 10.29 21.63 -4.47
C LEU A 6 9.26 21.07 -3.49
N ARG A 7 9.31 21.45 -2.21
CA ARG A 7 8.29 21.05 -1.22
C ARG A 7 6.90 21.42 -1.69
N LYS A 8 6.70 22.63 -2.20
CA LYS A 8 5.40 23.08 -2.71
C LYS A 8 4.94 22.23 -3.88
N THR A 9 5.80 21.95 -4.84
CA THR A 9 5.51 21.11 -6.00
C THR A 9 5.11 19.69 -5.59
N VAL A 10 5.89 19.06 -4.71
CA VAL A 10 5.59 17.70 -4.20
C VAL A 10 4.27 17.68 -3.44
N LYS A 11 4.03 18.67 -2.57
CA LYS A 11 2.76 18.77 -1.83
C LYS A 11 1.56 18.89 -2.76
N SER A 12 1.64 19.74 -3.78
CA SER A 12 0.58 19.89 -4.77
C SER A 12 0.37 18.62 -5.58
N PHE A 13 1.45 17.93 -5.95
CA PHE A 13 1.36 16.68 -6.70
C PHE A 13 0.75 15.54 -5.89
N LEU A 14 1.14 15.38 -4.61
CA LEU A 14 0.50 14.43 -3.69
C LEU A 14 -1.01 14.66 -3.60
N ALA A 15 -1.45 15.92 -3.49
CA ALA A 15 -2.87 16.26 -3.46
C ALA A 15 -3.60 15.90 -4.76
N VAL A 16 -2.96 16.09 -5.93
CA VAL A 16 -3.52 15.67 -7.23
C VAL A 16 -3.64 14.15 -7.29
N CYS A 17 -2.60 13.41 -6.90
CA CYS A 17 -2.66 11.95 -6.86
C CYS A 17 -3.74 11.44 -5.90
N GLN A 18 -3.90 12.06 -4.73
CA GLN A 18 -4.95 11.72 -3.78
C GLN A 18 -6.34 11.89 -4.41
N GLN A 19 -6.60 13.02 -5.08
CA GLN A 19 -7.86 13.22 -5.82
C GLN A 19 -8.08 12.17 -6.91
N CYS A 20 -7.02 11.72 -7.58
CA CYS A 20 -7.09 10.67 -8.59
C CYS A 20 -7.44 9.27 -8.03
N LEU A 21 -7.29 9.01 -6.72
CA LEU A 21 -7.76 7.75 -6.11
C LEU A 21 -9.29 7.58 -6.19
N SER A 22 -10.02 8.69 -6.27
CA SER A 22 -11.48 8.69 -6.43
C SER A 22 -11.93 8.73 -7.90
N ASN A 23 -11.01 8.60 -8.86
CA ASN A 23 -11.35 8.63 -10.29
C ASN A 23 -12.18 7.39 -10.69
N VAL A 24 -13.10 7.54 -11.65
CA VAL A 24 -13.91 6.41 -12.14
C VAL A 24 -13.10 5.35 -12.90
N ASN A 25 -11.92 5.72 -13.42
CA ASN A 25 -11.07 4.85 -14.23
C ASN A 25 -10.04 4.11 -13.34
N THR A 26 -10.14 2.78 -13.28
CA THR A 26 -9.25 1.93 -12.46
C THR A 26 -7.76 2.12 -12.77
N PRO A 27 -7.30 2.11 -14.04
CA PRO A 27 -5.92 2.46 -14.39
C PRO A 27 -5.42 3.78 -13.79
N VAL A 28 -6.26 4.82 -13.75
CA VAL A 28 -5.89 6.12 -13.15
C VAL A 28 -5.71 5.98 -11.64
N LYS A 29 -6.62 5.26 -10.96
CA LYS A 29 -6.50 5.01 -9.52
C LYS A 29 -5.22 4.24 -9.19
N GLU A 30 -4.93 3.16 -9.90
CA GLU A 30 -3.75 2.32 -9.70
C GLU A 30 -2.46 3.11 -9.91
N GLN A 31 -2.41 3.94 -10.96
CA GLN A 31 -1.25 4.79 -11.23
C GLN A 31 -1.05 5.85 -10.14
N ALA A 32 -2.13 6.49 -9.69
CA ALA A 32 -2.09 7.47 -8.62
C ALA A 32 -1.65 6.84 -7.29
N PHE A 33 -2.18 5.65 -6.97
CA PHE A 33 -1.82 4.88 -5.80
C PHE A 33 -0.34 4.52 -5.77
N MET A 34 0.19 3.96 -6.87
CA MET A 34 1.62 3.62 -6.97
C MET A 34 2.52 4.85 -6.77
N LEU A 35 2.16 5.97 -7.41
CA LEU A 35 2.92 7.22 -7.25
C LEU A 35 2.85 7.75 -5.82
N LEU A 36 1.71 7.66 -5.15
CA LEU A 36 1.57 8.02 -3.74
C LEU A 36 2.47 7.16 -2.86
N CYS A 37 2.44 5.83 -3.01
CA CYS A 37 3.30 4.94 -2.24
C CYS A 37 4.80 5.26 -2.45
N ASP A 38 5.23 5.46 -3.69
CA ASP A 38 6.61 5.78 -4.00
C ASP A 38 7.02 7.14 -3.41
N LEU A 39 6.21 8.18 -3.59
CA LEU A 39 6.51 9.52 -3.08
C LEU A 39 6.51 9.57 -1.55
N LEU A 40 5.55 8.92 -0.91
CA LEU A 40 5.50 8.84 0.56
C LEU A 40 6.72 8.10 1.10
N MET A 41 7.19 7.05 0.42
CA MET A 41 8.41 6.35 0.78
C MET A 41 9.66 7.22 0.59
N ILE A 42 9.81 7.86 -0.58
CA ILE A 42 10.96 8.70 -0.93
C ILE A 42 11.06 9.92 0.00
N PHE A 43 9.93 10.58 0.26
CA PHE A 43 9.85 11.78 1.10
C PHE A 43 9.50 11.47 2.57
N SER A 44 9.68 10.23 3.02
CA SER A 44 9.53 9.86 4.43
C SER A 44 10.68 10.39 5.30
N HIS A 45 10.63 10.10 6.60
CA HIS A 45 11.74 10.34 7.52
C HIS A 45 13.05 9.64 7.08
N GLN A 46 12.98 8.60 6.24
CA GLN A 46 14.16 7.92 5.69
C GLN A 46 15.00 8.83 4.79
N LEU A 47 14.43 9.90 4.24
CA LEU A 47 15.16 10.86 3.38
C LEU A 47 16.35 11.51 4.10
N MET A 48 16.25 11.68 5.42
CA MET A 48 17.28 12.33 6.24
C MET A 48 18.42 11.40 6.65
N THR A 49 18.27 10.08 6.42
CA THR A 49 19.29 9.09 6.78
C THR A 49 20.60 9.31 6.02
N GLY A 50 21.73 8.89 6.61
CA GLY A 50 23.05 9.02 5.98
C GLY A 50 23.63 10.44 6.00
N GLY A 51 23.30 11.24 7.02
CA GLY A 51 23.84 12.60 7.20
C GLY A 51 23.17 13.68 6.33
N ARG A 52 21.95 13.42 5.85
CA ARG A 52 21.20 14.32 4.95
C ARG A 52 20.14 15.15 5.70
N GLU A 53 20.47 15.63 6.90
CA GLU A 53 19.51 16.35 7.76
C GLU A 53 18.98 17.64 7.13
N GLY A 54 19.76 18.27 6.22
CA GLY A 54 19.32 19.43 5.45
C GLY A 54 18.09 19.20 4.56
N LEU A 55 17.70 17.94 4.33
CA LEU A 55 16.49 17.57 3.58
C LEU A 55 15.24 17.48 4.46
N GLN A 56 15.32 17.74 5.77
CA GLN A 56 14.16 17.76 6.67
C GLN A 56 12.96 18.55 6.13
N PRO A 57 13.12 19.72 5.48
CA PRO A 57 11.99 20.46 4.91
C PRO A 57 11.25 19.72 3.80
N LEU A 58 11.79 18.65 3.23
CA LEU A 58 11.13 17.85 2.19
C LEU A 58 10.36 16.65 2.77
N VAL A 59 10.45 16.38 4.07
CA VAL A 59 9.74 15.25 4.67
C VAL A 59 8.22 15.47 4.64
N PHE A 60 7.48 14.44 4.23
CA PHE A 60 6.03 14.38 4.18
C PHE A 60 5.55 13.15 4.96
N ASN A 61 4.61 13.39 5.87
CA ASN A 61 3.89 12.34 6.57
C ASN A 61 2.44 12.39 6.08
N PRO A 62 1.84 11.25 5.67
CA PRO A 62 0.45 11.23 5.24
C PRO A 62 -0.46 11.49 6.44
N ASP A 63 -1.49 12.32 6.25
CA ASP A 63 -2.52 12.50 7.27
C ASP A 63 -3.43 11.26 7.36
N SER A 64 -4.26 11.20 8.40
CA SER A 64 -5.15 10.05 8.61
C SER A 64 -6.15 9.85 7.46
N GLY A 65 -6.56 10.91 6.77
CA GLY A 65 -7.45 10.83 5.62
C GLY A 65 -6.80 10.08 4.46
N LEU A 66 -5.59 10.50 4.07
CA LEU A 66 -4.82 9.83 3.01
C LEU A 66 -4.48 8.39 3.38
N GLN A 67 -4.13 8.12 4.64
CA GLN A 67 -3.88 6.74 5.10
C GLN A 67 -5.11 5.85 4.93
N SER A 68 -6.29 6.34 5.30
CA SER A 68 -7.55 5.61 5.10
C SER A 68 -7.91 5.43 3.62
N GLU A 69 -7.69 6.43 2.77
CA GLU A 69 -7.93 6.32 1.32
C GLU A 69 -7.01 5.28 0.66
N LEU A 70 -5.72 5.26 1.03
CA LEU A 70 -4.78 4.24 0.55
C LEU A 70 -5.19 2.84 1.01
N LEU A 71 -5.60 2.68 2.28
CA LEU A 71 -6.09 1.41 2.77
C LEU A 71 -7.35 0.98 2.03
N SER A 72 -8.32 1.88 1.85
CA SER A 72 -9.56 1.60 1.08
C SER A 72 -9.23 1.10 -0.32
N PHE A 73 -8.28 1.74 -1.00
CA PHE A 73 -7.84 1.27 -2.31
C PHE A 73 -7.32 -0.17 -2.28
N VAL A 74 -6.52 -0.55 -1.27
CA VAL A 74 -6.03 -1.93 -1.13
C VAL A 74 -7.21 -2.90 -0.94
N MET A 75 -8.18 -2.55 -0.09
CA MET A 75 -9.35 -3.39 0.15
C MET A 75 -10.19 -3.59 -1.13
N ASP A 76 -10.40 -2.52 -1.89
CA ASP A 76 -11.28 -2.52 -3.07
C ASP A 76 -10.64 -3.11 -4.33
N HIS A 77 -9.30 -3.02 -4.46
CA HIS A 77 -8.60 -3.35 -5.71
C HIS A 77 -7.56 -4.47 -5.60
N VAL A 78 -7.12 -4.84 -4.41
CA VAL A 78 -6.21 -5.98 -4.20
C VAL A 78 -7.01 -7.21 -3.72
N PHE A 79 -7.80 -7.06 -2.66
CA PHE A 79 -8.57 -8.15 -2.08
C PHE A 79 -9.94 -8.33 -2.74
N ILE A 80 -9.94 -8.70 -4.02
CA ILE A 80 -11.16 -8.99 -4.79
C ILE A 80 -11.57 -10.45 -4.65
N ASP A 81 -12.87 -10.76 -4.72
CA ASP A 81 -13.35 -12.14 -4.61
C ASP A 81 -13.04 -12.94 -5.89
N GLN A 82 -12.35 -14.08 -5.73
CA GLN A 82 -11.92 -14.93 -6.85
C GLN A 82 -13.11 -15.58 -7.58
N ASP A 83 -14.28 -15.64 -6.95
CA ASP A 83 -15.50 -16.21 -7.54
C ASP A 83 -16.11 -15.32 -8.65
N ASP A 84 -15.76 -14.03 -8.70
CA ASP A 84 -16.17 -13.12 -9.78
C ASP A 84 -15.27 -13.26 -11.03
N GLU A 85 -14.00 -13.68 -10.86
CA GLU A 85 -13.05 -13.95 -11.97
C GLU A 85 -13.23 -15.35 -12.59
N ASN A 86 -13.89 -16.28 -11.89
CA ASN A 86 -14.11 -17.66 -12.33
C ASN A 86 -15.42 -17.90 -13.08
N GLN A 87 -16.26 -16.86 -13.27
CA GLN A 87 -17.57 -16.99 -13.92
C GLN A 87 -17.56 -16.82 -15.45
N SER A 88 -16.42 -16.49 -16.06
CA SER A 88 -16.28 -16.44 -17.53
C SER A 88 -15.45 -17.61 -18.07
N MET A 89 -16.20 -18.59 -18.59
CA MET A 89 -15.99 -19.34 -19.85
C MET A 89 -14.59 -19.85 -20.20
N GLU A 90 -14.50 -21.18 -20.32
CA GLU A 90 -13.68 -21.91 -21.31
C GLU A 90 -12.28 -21.36 -21.64
N GLY A 91 -11.31 -21.59 -20.76
CA GLY A 91 -10.07 -22.30 -21.11
C GLY A 91 -9.21 -21.87 -22.31
N ASP A 92 -9.08 -20.57 -22.62
CA ASP A 92 -8.05 -20.09 -23.56
C ASP A 92 -6.74 -19.70 -22.84
N GLU A 93 -5.59 -20.06 -23.42
CA GLU A 93 -4.24 -19.78 -22.85
C GLU A 93 -3.99 -18.27 -22.65
N GLU A 94 -4.65 -17.42 -23.44
CA GLU A 94 -4.58 -15.97 -23.36
C GLU A 94 -5.27 -15.42 -22.08
N ASP A 95 -6.35 -16.05 -21.63
CA ASP A 95 -7.05 -15.67 -20.40
C ASP A 95 -6.24 -16.02 -19.15
N GLU A 96 -5.51 -17.14 -19.19
CA GLU A 96 -4.60 -17.52 -18.09
C GLU A 96 -3.42 -16.54 -17.98
N ALA A 97 -2.85 -16.13 -19.11
CA ALA A 97 -1.79 -15.12 -19.14
C ALA A 97 -2.25 -13.77 -18.57
N ASN A 98 -3.46 -13.32 -18.94
CA ASN A 98 -4.05 -12.08 -18.44
C ASN A 98 -4.34 -12.15 -16.93
N LYS A 99 -4.81 -13.29 -16.41
CA LYS A 99 -5.01 -13.51 -14.98
C LYS A 99 -3.70 -13.43 -14.19
N ILE A 100 -2.63 -14.05 -14.70
CA ILE A 100 -1.29 -14.00 -14.10
C ILE A 100 -0.77 -12.55 -14.06
N GLU A 101 -0.91 -11.80 -15.15
CA GLU A 101 -0.49 -10.39 -15.19
C GLU A 101 -1.28 -9.52 -14.19
N ALA A 102 -2.61 -9.69 -14.14
CA ALA A 102 -3.46 -8.99 -13.19
C ALA A 102 -3.09 -9.31 -11.74
N LEU A 103 -2.79 -10.59 -11.43
CA LEU A 103 -2.32 -10.99 -10.11
C LEU A 103 -0.96 -10.35 -9.77
N HIS A 104 0.00 -10.35 -10.69
CA HIS A 104 1.29 -9.69 -10.49
C HIS A 104 1.13 -8.19 -10.21
N LYS A 105 0.22 -7.54 -10.93
CA LYS A 105 -0.10 -6.13 -10.69
C LYS A 105 -0.70 -5.90 -9.30
N ARG A 106 -1.68 -6.70 -8.87
CA ARG A 106 -2.25 -6.66 -7.52
C ARG A 106 -1.19 -6.89 -6.43
N ARG A 107 -0.29 -7.86 -6.65
CA ARG A 107 0.86 -8.12 -5.76
C ARG A 107 1.79 -6.91 -5.65
N ASN A 108 2.05 -6.21 -6.75
CA ASN A 108 2.86 -4.99 -6.73
C ASN A 108 2.20 -3.86 -5.94
N LEU A 109 0.88 -3.67 -6.10
CA LEU A 109 0.10 -2.69 -5.32
C LEU A 109 0.16 -3.00 -3.82
N LEU A 110 -0.07 -4.27 -3.44
CA LEU A 110 0.03 -4.69 -2.05
C LEU A 110 1.42 -4.48 -1.47
N ALA A 111 2.47 -4.89 -2.21
CA ALA A 111 3.85 -4.70 -1.78
C ALA A 111 4.21 -3.21 -1.62
N ALA A 112 3.67 -2.33 -2.46
CA ALA A 112 3.87 -0.88 -2.35
C ALA A 112 3.31 -0.34 -1.02
N PHE A 113 2.09 -0.74 -0.64
CA PHE A 113 1.50 -0.36 0.63
C PHE A 113 2.17 -1.02 1.84
N SER A 114 2.51 -2.31 1.74
CA SER A 114 3.26 -3.03 2.77
C SER A 114 4.57 -2.35 3.15
N LYS A 115 5.28 -1.75 2.18
CA LYS A 115 6.49 -0.95 2.48
C LYS A 115 6.15 0.22 3.40
N LEU A 116 5.05 0.94 3.14
CA LEU A 116 4.66 2.06 3.99
C LEU A 116 4.39 1.64 5.44
N ILE A 117 3.81 0.46 5.65
CA ILE A 117 3.61 -0.12 6.99
C ILE A 117 4.96 -0.45 7.63
N ILE A 118 5.81 -1.18 6.92
CA ILE A 118 7.10 -1.64 7.43
C ILE A 118 7.99 -0.46 7.81
N TYR A 119 7.94 0.64 7.07
CA TYR A 119 8.75 1.82 7.33
C TYR A 119 8.04 2.87 8.19
N ASP A 120 6.96 2.52 8.90
CA ASP A 120 6.25 3.41 9.85
C ASP A 120 5.85 4.75 9.22
N ILE A 121 5.38 4.70 7.96
CA ILE A 121 4.84 5.85 7.22
C ILE A 121 3.32 5.93 7.39
N VAL A 122 2.68 4.77 7.47
CA VAL A 122 1.25 4.64 7.79
C VAL A 122 1.10 3.89 9.12
N ASP A 123 0.01 4.17 9.84
CA ASP A 123 -0.24 3.54 11.13
C ASP A 123 -0.30 2.01 10.98
N MET A 124 0.39 1.33 11.88
CA MET A 124 0.40 -0.13 11.96
C MET A 124 -1.01 -0.71 12.14
N HIS A 125 -1.98 0.03 12.68
CA HIS A 125 -3.38 -0.41 12.71
C HIS A 125 -3.95 -0.72 11.33
N ALA A 126 -3.51 -0.02 10.26
CA ALA A 126 -3.90 -0.33 8.88
C ALA A 126 -3.42 -1.73 8.44
N ALA A 127 -2.38 -2.27 9.08
CA ALA A 127 -1.91 -3.62 8.82
C ALA A 127 -2.88 -4.68 9.36
N ALA A 128 -3.71 -4.38 10.36
CA ALA A 128 -4.69 -5.33 10.88
C ALA A 128 -5.71 -5.73 9.80
N ASP A 129 -6.17 -4.76 9.02
CA ASP A 129 -7.08 -4.98 7.89
C ASP A 129 -6.45 -5.80 6.77
N ILE A 130 -5.13 -5.82 6.65
CA ILE A 130 -4.41 -6.69 5.71
C ILE A 130 -4.21 -8.09 6.31
N PHE A 131 -3.84 -8.19 7.58
CA PHE A 131 -3.51 -9.45 8.23
C PHE A 131 -4.71 -10.40 8.34
N LYS A 132 -5.92 -9.87 8.51
CA LYS A 132 -7.15 -10.69 8.53
C LYS A 132 -7.37 -11.46 7.21
N HIS A 133 -6.84 -10.96 6.10
CA HIS A 133 -6.96 -11.58 4.77
C HIS A 133 -5.92 -12.68 4.49
N TYR A 134 -4.97 -12.92 5.42
CA TYR A 134 -3.87 -13.87 5.24
C TYR A 134 -4.32 -15.28 4.85
N MET A 135 -5.34 -15.83 5.50
CA MET A 135 -5.81 -17.20 5.21
C MET A 135 -6.62 -17.28 3.91
N LYS A 136 -7.46 -16.26 3.64
CA LYS A 136 -8.33 -16.23 2.46
C LYS A 136 -7.54 -16.11 1.16
N TYR A 137 -6.48 -15.29 1.16
CA TYR A 137 -5.67 -15.03 -0.03
C TYR A 137 -4.25 -15.60 0.08
N TYR A 138 -4.09 -16.73 0.77
CA TYR A 138 -2.78 -17.30 1.05
C TYR A 138 -1.96 -17.59 -0.22
N ASN A 139 -2.60 -18.14 -1.26
CA ASN A 139 -1.92 -18.47 -2.52
C ASN A 139 -1.47 -17.21 -3.29
N ASP A 140 -2.26 -16.14 -3.22
CA ASP A 140 -2.06 -14.93 -4.02
C ASP A 140 -1.13 -13.93 -3.36
N TYR A 141 -1.19 -13.80 -2.02
CA TYR A 141 -0.55 -12.73 -1.27
C TYR A 141 0.17 -13.20 0.01
N GLY A 142 0.11 -14.50 0.34
CA GLY A 142 0.55 -15.02 1.64
C GLY A 142 2.01 -14.74 1.96
N ASP A 143 2.90 -14.78 0.97
CA ASP A 143 4.31 -14.45 1.12
C ASP A 143 4.55 -12.96 1.44
N ILE A 144 3.88 -12.04 0.76
CA ILE A 144 3.96 -10.60 0.99
C ILE A 144 3.44 -10.25 2.39
N ILE A 145 2.28 -10.80 2.77
CA ILE A 145 1.67 -10.56 4.09
C ILE A 145 2.56 -11.15 5.20
N LYS A 146 3.09 -12.36 5.02
CA LYS A 146 3.99 -13.01 5.97
C LYS A 146 5.28 -12.23 6.18
N GLU A 147 5.89 -11.72 5.10
CA GLU A 147 7.09 -10.90 5.19
C GLU A 147 6.79 -9.57 5.90
N THR A 148 5.65 -8.95 5.58
CA THR A 148 5.18 -7.72 6.25
C THR A 148 5.04 -7.94 7.76
N LEU A 149 4.36 -9.02 8.17
CA LEU A 149 4.25 -9.45 9.58
C LEU A 149 5.62 -9.69 10.23
N SER A 150 6.53 -10.34 9.51
CA SER A 150 7.88 -10.63 10.02
C SER A 150 8.66 -9.35 10.29
N LYS A 151 8.61 -8.39 9.35
CA LYS A 151 9.33 -7.11 9.43
C LYS A 151 8.74 -6.19 10.49
N THR A 152 7.42 -6.07 10.58
CA THR A 152 6.80 -5.26 11.63
C THR A 152 7.07 -5.83 13.02
N ARG A 153 7.08 -7.16 13.18
CA ARG A 153 7.50 -7.82 14.43
C ARG A 153 8.95 -7.55 14.81
N GLN A 154 9.85 -7.41 13.83
CA GLN A 154 11.27 -7.08 14.09
C GLN A 154 11.43 -5.64 14.59
N ILE A 155 10.56 -4.73 14.12
CA ILE A 155 10.57 -3.32 14.49
C ILE A 155 9.95 -3.11 15.88
N ASP A 156 8.71 -3.58 16.07
CA ASP A 156 8.02 -3.52 17.37
C ASP A 156 7.20 -4.79 17.61
N LYS A 157 7.69 -5.65 18.50
CA LYS A 157 7.03 -6.90 18.87
C LYS A 157 5.69 -6.69 19.57
N ILE A 158 5.57 -5.64 20.39
CA ILE A 158 4.38 -5.38 21.21
C ILE A 158 3.28 -4.81 20.34
N GLN A 159 3.60 -3.79 19.53
CA GLN A 159 2.64 -3.21 18.60
C GLN A 159 2.22 -4.23 17.53
N CYS A 160 3.15 -5.07 17.07
CA CYS A 160 2.81 -6.20 16.20
C CYS A 160 1.82 -7.17 16.84
N ALA A 161 2.05 -7.60 18.08
CA ALA A 161 1.12 -8.50 18.77
C ALA A 161 -0.28 -7.87 18.95
N LYS A 162 -0.34 -6.59 19.32
CA LYS A 162 -1.61 -5.84 19.44
C LYS A 162 -2.37 -5.77 18.12
N THR A 163 -1.67 -5.45 17.04
CA THR A 163 -2.24 -5.37 15.68
C THR A 163 -2.74 -6.72 15.21
N LEU A 164 -2.01 -7.80 15.52
CA LEU A 164 -2.41 -9.17 15.19
C LEU A 164 -3.69 -9.58 15.95
N ILE A 165 -3.78 -9.26 17.24
CA ILE A 165 -5.01 -9.48 18.02
C ILE A 165 -6.18 -8.69 17.43
N LEU A 166 -5.95 -7.42 17.08
CA LEU A 166 -6.98 -6.59 16.44
C LEU A 166 -7.46 -7.22 15.12
N SER A 167 -6.54 -7.73 14.29
CA SER A 167 -6.91 -8.39 13.03
C SER A 167 -7.80 -9.61 13.25
N LEU A 168 -7.57 -10.40 14.32
CA LEU A 168 -8.38 -11.57 14.67
C LEU A 168 -9.74 -11.19 15.26
N GLN A 169 -9.87 -10.02 15.90
CA GLN A 169 -11.14 -9.51 16.42
C GLN A 169 -12.06 -8.96 15.32
N GLN A 170 -11.50 -8.64 14.15
CA GLN A 170 -12.22 -8.11 13.00
C GLN A 170 -12.65 -9.18 11.99
N VAL A 171 -12.31 -10.46 12.24
CA VAL A 171 -12.73 -11.63 11.44
C VAL A 171 -14.14 -12.07 11.83
#